data_AF-A0A969ZUE7-F1
#
_entry.id   AF-A0A969ZUE7-F1
#
_cell.length_a   1.000
_cell.length_b   1.000
_cell.length_c   1.000
_cell.angle_alpha   90.00
_cell.angle_beta   90.00
_cell.angle_gamma   90.00
#
_symmetry.space_group_name_H-M   'P 1'
#
loop_
_entity.id
_entity.type
_entity.pdbx_description
1 polymer ?
#
loop_
_entity_poly.entity_id
_entity_poly.type
_entity_poly.pdbx_seq_one_letter_code
_entity_poly.pdbx_strand_id
1 'polypeptide(L)'
;MNAFTVAIISSLASLVAFRVGEGEFRLSLGLVAMIVLLERYREIPAILTSIFAGLFVFLMRILSFRITGGDVGGDLLFSYSLEIAFYIVYGLSYNFLVRLEKPKEKMPLMLLLMLCDFAANSTEYFLRFIALKETANHVGFLTIFMAAFARSAVIWLLSEFVFPRKEA
;
A
#
# COMPACT_ATOMS: atom_id res chain seq x y z
N MET A 1 1.84 -16.53 -12.37
CA MET A 1 2.45 -15.18 -12.33
C MET A 1 3.28 -15.10 -11.06
N ASN A 2 4.44 -14.45 -11.08
CA ASN A 2 5.39 -14.51 -9.95
C ASN A 2 5.35 -13.22 -9.13
N ALA A 3 5.82 -13.29 -7.87
CA ALA A 3 5.88 -12.14 -6.96
C ALA A 3 6.62 -10.93 -7.56
N PHE A 4 7.69 -11.20 -8.31
CA PHE A 4 8.49 -10.18 -8.98
C PHE A 4 7.71 -9.40 -10.05
N THR A 5 6.89 -10.11 -10.86
CA THR A 5 6.05 -9.47 -11.89
C THR A 5 5.02 -8.55 -11.24
N VAL A 6 4.41 -8.98 -10.14
CA VAL A 6 3.47 -8.15 -9.38
C VAL A 6 4.16 -6.90 -8.82
N ALA A 7 5.37 -7.05 -8.29
CA ALA A 7 6.15 -5.93 -7.77
C ALA A 7 6.48 -4.88 -8.85
N ILE A 8 6.84 -5.31 -10.06
CA ILE A 8 7.10 -4.40 -11.20
C ILE A 8 5.81 -3.67 -11.62
N ILE A 9 4.70 -4.40 -11.76
CA ILE A 9 3.42 -3.78 -12.14
C ILE A 9 3.00 -2.77 -11.05
N SER A 10 3.15 -3.14 -9.78
CA SER A 10 2.89 -2.26 -8.64
C SER A 10 3.78 -1.01 -8.65
N SER A 11 5.07 -1.13 -8.98
CA SER A 11 5.98 0.01 -8.99
C SER A 11 5.77 0.94 -10.18
N LEU A 12 5.30 0.43 -11.32
CA LEU A 12 4.87 1.26 -12.44
C LEU A 12 3.54 1.95 -12.12
N ALA A 13 2.59 1.24 -11.53
CA ALA A 13 1.31 1.80 -11.12
C ALA A 13 1.47 2.86 -10.01
N SER A 14 2.49 2.78 -9.16
CA SER A 14 2.72 3.78 -8.10
C SER A 14 3.11 5.17 -8.61
N LEU A 15 3.52 5.29 -9.87
CA LEU A 15 3.74 6.58 -10.54
C LEU A 15 2.44 7.38 -10.67
N VAL A 16 1.31 6.68 -10.75
CA VAL A 16 -0.01 7.30 -10.70
C VAL A 16 -0.46 7.32 -9.24
N ALA A 17 -0.29 8.49 -8.61
CA ALA A 17 -0.69 8.73 -7.24
C ALA A 17 -1.54 9.99 -7.15
N PHE A 18 -2.70 9.88 -6.51
CA PHE A 18 -3.57 11.02 -6.25
C PHE A 18 -3.26 11.59 -4.87
N ARG A 19 -3.08 12.90 -4.77
CA ARG A 19 -2.98 13.58 -3.46
C ARG A 19 -4.38 13.77 -2.91
N VAL A 20 -4.62 13.32 -1.68
CA VAL A 20 -5.93 13.44 -1.03
C VAL A 20 -5.82 14.46 0.10
N GLY A 21 -6.46 15.61 -0.07
CA GLY A 21 -6.41 16.74 0.87
C GLY A 21 -5.15 17.60 0.72
N GLU A 22 -4.89 18.47 1.71
CA GLU A 22 -3.73 19.36 1.74
C GLU A 22 -2.46 18.73 2.37
N GLY A 23 -2.51 17.44 2.74
CA GLY A 23 -1.39 16.73 3.36
C GLY A 23 -0.51 15.93 2.38
N GLU A 24 0.59 15.37 2.89
CA GLU A 24 1.48 14.44 2.18
C GLU A 24 0.84 13.07 1.86
N PHE A 25 -0.46 12.87 2.16
CA PHE A 25 -1.13 11.59 1.98
C PHE A 25 -1.47 11.32 0.50
N ARG A 26 -0.92 10.22 -0.04
CA ARG A 26 -1.04 9.85 -1.44
C ARG A 26 -1.77 8.51 -1.59
N LEU A 27 -2.86 8.51 -2.34
CA LEU A 27 -3.50 7.28 -2.80
C LEU A 27 -2.71 6.76 -4.02
N SER A 28 -1.75 5.88 -3.75
CA SER A 28 -0.92 5.22 -4.77
C SER A 28 -1.68 4.08 -5.42
N LEU A 29 -1.79 4.08 -6.75
CA LEU A 29 -2.32 2.93 -7.48
C LEU A 29 -1.42 1.70 -7.41
N GLY A 30 -0.16 1.85 -6.97
CA GLY A 30 0.74 0.73 -6.77
C GLY A 30 0.21 -0.29 -5.77
N LEU A 31 -0.26 0.18 -4.61
CA LEU A 31 -0.81 -0.72 -3.59
C LEU A 31 -2.11 -1.37 -4.09
N VAL A 32 -2.96 -0.60 -4.76
CA VAL A 32 -4.19 -1.10 -5.35
C VAL A 32 -3.89 -2.23 -6.34
N ALA A 33 -2.95 -2.02 -7.26
CA ALA A 33 -2.52 -3.03 -8.22
C ALA A 33 -1.96 -4.28 -7.52
N MET A 34 -1.11 -4.10 -6.50
CA MET A 34 -0.55 -5.22 -5.73
C MET A 34 -1.66 -6.09 -5.13
N ILE A 35 -2.62 -5.49 -4.42
CA ILE A 35 -3.65 -6.25 -3.72
C ILE A 35 -4.65 -6.88 -4.69
N VAL A 36 -5.06 -6.19 -5.75
CA VAL A 36 -5.94 -6.76 -6.78
C VAL A 36 -5.28 -7.99 -7.42
N LEU A 37 -3.98 -7.93 -7.71
CA LEU A 37 -3.25 -9.08 -8.25
C LEU A 37 -3.07 -10.21 -7.22
N LEU A 38 -2.83 -9.90 -5.95
CA LEU A 38 -2.73 -10.89 -4.88
C LEU A 38 -4.08 -11.59 -4.58
N GLU A 39 -5.20 -10.88 -4.74
CA GLU A 39 -6.56 -11.44 -4.67
C GLU A 39 -6.85 -12.33 -5.89
N ARG A 40 -6.46 -11.88 -7.09
CA ARG A 40 -6.68 -12.64 -8.33
C ARG A 40 -5.83 -13.92 -8.40
N TYR A 41 -4.60 -13.87 -7.89
CA TYR A 41 -3.65 -14.98 -7.94
C TYR A 41 -3.22 -15.38 -6.53
N ARG A 42 -4.07 -16.16 -5.84
CA ARG A 42 -3.82 -16.57 -4.44
C ARG A 42 -2.55 -17.38 -4.23
N GLU A 43 -2.05 -18.08 -5.24
CA GLU A 43 -0.81 -18.87 -5.18
C GLU A 43 0.44 -18.01 -4.96
N ILE A 44 0.39 -16.73 -5.33
CA ILE A 44 1.55 -15.82 -5.21
C ILE A 44 1.77 -15.49 -3.74
N PRO A 45 2.97 -15.67 -3.17
CA PRO A 45 3.23 -15.36 -1.76
C PRO A 45 3.06 -13.86 -1.46
N ALA A 46 2.09 -13.52 -0.61
CA ALA A 46 1.75 -12.12 -0.28
C ALA A 46 2.92 -11.38 0.38
N ILE A 47 3.57 -12.00 1.37
CA ILE A 47 4.67 -11.38 2.12
C ILE A 47 5.84 -11.05 1.19
N LEU A 48 6.31 -12.03 0.41
CA LEU A 48 7.42 -11.84 -0.52
C LEU A 48 7.10 -10.77 -1.58
N THR A 49 5.87 -10.78 -2.09
CA THR A 49 5.40 -9.78 -3.05
C THR A 49 5.41 -8.38 -2.45
N SER A 50 4.96 -8.22 -1.20
CA SER A 50 4.91 -6.92 -0.52
C SER A 50 6.30 -6.34 -0.26
N ILE A 51 7.29 -7.18 0.07
CA ILE A 51 8.69 -6.77 0.25
C ILE A 51 9.24 -6.26 -1.09
N PHE A 52 9.12 -7.03 -2.16
CA PHE A 52 9.61 -6.62 -3.48
C PHE A 52 8.88 -5.39 -4.00
N ALA A 53 7.55 -5.32 -3.82
CA ALA A 53 6.76 -4.18 -4.23
C ALA A 53 7.16 -2.91 -3.49
N GLY A 54 7.33 -2.97 -2.17
CA GLY A 54 7.80 -1.83 -1.37
C GLY A 54 9.16 -1.31 -1.83
N LEU A 55 10.13 -2.22 -2.03
CA LEU A 55 11.46 -1.86 -2.53
C LEU A 55 11.40 -1.24 -3.93
N PHE A 56 10.64 -1.82 -4.85
CA PHE A 56 10.56 -1.32 -6.22
C PHE A 56 9.80 0.00 -6.33
N VAL A 57 8.74 0.17 -5.54
CA VAL A 57 8.00 1.44 -5.45
C VAL A 57 8.91 2.54 -4.92
N PHE A 58 9.67 2.27 -3.87
CA PHE A 58 10.66 3.20 -3.33
C PHE A 58 11.68 3.64 -4.39
N LEU A 59 12.31 2.68 -5.08
CA LEU A 59 13.29 2.97 -6.14
C LEU A 59 12.66 3.78 -7.29
N MET A 60 11.46 3.39 -7.73
CA MET A 60 10.74 4.09 -8.80
C MET A 60 10.38 5.53 -8.42
N ARG A 61 10.05 5.78 -7.15
CA ARG A 61 9.77 7.14 -6.68
C ARG A 61 11.00 8.02 -6.68
N ILE A 62 12.13 7.53 -6.16
CA ILE A 62 13.39 8.26 -6.20
C ILE A 62 13.75 8.59 -7.66
N LEU A 63 13.64 7.60 -8.55
CA LEU A 63 13.92 7.79 -9.97
C LEU A 63 12.99 8.85 -10.57
N SER A 64 11.69 8.78 -10.32
CA SER A 64 10.71 9.75 -10.84
C SER A 64 10.96 11.17 -10.32
N PHE A 65 11.34 11.32 -9.05
CA PHE A 65 11.66 12.59 -8.44
C PHE A 65 12.94 13.19 -9.02
N ARG A 66 13.94 12.34 -9.28
CA ARG A 66 15.19 12.78 -9.91
C ARG A 66 14.98 13.23 -11.36
N ILE A 67 14.16 12.51 -12.12
CA ILE A 67 13.83 12.84 -13.52
C ILE A 67 13.08 14.18 -13.61
N THR A 68 12.24 14.49 -12.63
CA THR A 68 11.50 15.77 -12.57
C THR A 68 12.34 16.95 -12.08
N GLY A 69 13.66 16.77 -11.92
CA GLY A 69 14.60 17.82 -11.55
C GLY A 69 14.73 18.06 -10.05
N GLY A 70 14.15 17.19 -9.21
CA GLY A 70 14.28 17.28 -7.76
C GLY A 70 15.68 16.90 -7.26
N ASP A 71 16.12 17.55 -6.19
CA ASP A 71 17.34 17.17 -5.49
C ASP A 71 17.07 16.11 -4.42
N VAL A 72 17.86 15.04 -4.44
CA VAL A 72 17.63 13.87 -3.58
C VAL A 72 18.42 14.07 -2.29
N GLY A 73 17.82 14.77 -1.33
CA GLY A 73 18.34 14.93 0.01
C GLY A 73 18.09 13.71 0.92
N GLY A 74 18.78 13.66 2.06
CA GLY A 74 18.64 12.59 3.05
C GLY A 74 17.22 12.48 3.62
N ASP A 75 16.55 13.60 3.87
CA ASP A 75 15.19 13.62 4.43
C ASP A 75 14.16 13.04 3.45
N LEU A 76 14.36 13.28 2.15
CA LEU A 76 13.51 12.72 1.10
C LEU A 76 13.68 11.20 1.00
N LEU A 77 14.93 10.72 1.03
CA LEU A 77 15.24 9.29 1.03
C LEU A 77 14.61 8.61 2.23
N PHE A 78 14.71 9.22 3.41
CA PHE A 78 14.07 8.72 4.61
C PHE A 78 12.54 8.68 4.44
N SER A 79 11.91 9.77 4.00
CA SER A 79 10.45 9.82 3.80
C SER A 79 9.95 8.78 2.79
N TYR A 80 10.66 8.54 1.70
CA TYR A 80 10.27 7.49 0.74
C TYR A 80 10.57 6.09 1.25
N SER A 81 11.59 5.91 2.09
CA SER A 81 11.91 4.59 2.67
C SER A 81 10.79 4.08 3.60
N LEU A 82 10.01 4.98 4.19
CA LEU A 82 8.86 4.63 5.02
C LEU A 82 7.76 3.91 4.22
N GLU A 83 7.69 4.14 2.90
CA GLU A 83 6.77 3.39 2.04
C GLU A 83 7.12 1.90 1.97
N ILE A 84 8.39 1.53 2.15
CA ILE A 84 8.80 0.12 2.24
C ILE A 84 8.12 -0.52 3.46
N ALA A 85 8.18 0.16 4.62
CA ALA A 85 7.52 -0.31 5.83
C ALA A 85 6.01 -0.39 5.65
N PHE A 86 5.40 0.62 5.02
CA PHE A 86 3.97 0.62 4.69
C PHE A 86 3.57 -0.63 3.88
N TYR A 87 4.27 -0.92 2.78
CA TYR A 87 3.98 -2.08 1.93
C TYR A 87 4.14 -3.40 2.68
N ILE A 88 5.22 -3.55 3.46
CA ILE A 88 5.51 -4.77 4.23
C ILE A 88 4.43 -5.00 5.28
N VAL A 89 4.07 -3.99 6.06
CA VAL A 89 3.01 -4.11 7.08
C VAL A 89 1.68 -4.45 6.44
N TYR A 90 1.33 -3.77 5.33
CA TYR A 90 0.11 -4.10 4.61
C TYR A 90 0.11 -5.56 4.14
N GLY A 91 1.20 -6.03 3.52
CA GLY A 91 1.32 -7.41 3.03
C GLY A 91 1.25 -8.45 4.14
N LEU A 92 1.84 -8.17 5.30
CA LEU A 92 1.73 -9.00 6.49
C LEU A 92 0.28 -9.04 6.98
N SER A 93 -0.33 -7.90 7.24
CA SER A 93 -1.73 -7.80 7.69
C SER A 93 -2.67 -8.51 6.72
N TYR A 94 -2.48 -8.32 5.42
CA TYR A 94 -3.27 -8.98 4.38
C TYR A 94 -3.08 -10.50 4.40
N ASN A 95 -1.85 -10.99 4.56
CA ASN A 95 -1.61 -12.43 4.67
C ASN A 95 -2.32 -13.03 5.90
N PHE A 96 -2.24 -12.37 7.06
CA PHE A 96 -2.88 -12.84 8.29
C PHE A 96 -4.41 -12.74 8.26
N LEU A 97 -4.95 -11.57 7.93
CA LEU A 97 -6.38 -11.26 8.02
C LEU A 97 -7.18 -11.80 6.82
N VAL A 98 -6.59 -11.84 5.62
CA VAL A 98 -7.34 -12.19 4.39
C VAL A 98 -7.02 -13.60 3.89
N ARG A 99 -5.75 -14.02 3.97
CA ARG A 99 -5.32 -15.31 3.39
C ARG A 99 -5.37 -16.48 4.36
N LEU A 100 -4.91 -16.28 5.59
CA LEU A 100 -4.87 -17.33 6.61
C LEU A 100 -6.23 -17.56 7.28
N GLU A 101 -7.09 -16.54 7.32
CA GLU A 101 -8.46 -16.76 7.78
C GLU A 101 -9.25 -17.64 6.80
N LYS A 102 -9.80 -18.74 7.31
CA LYS A 102 -10.90 -19.52 6.72
C LYS A 102 -12.15 -19.20 7.55
N PRO A 103 -12.90 -18.12 7.30
CA PRO A 103 -13.91 -17.70 8.27
C PRO A 103 -15.16 -18.58 8.17
N LYS A 104 -15.60 -19.10 9.33
CA LYS A 104 -16.95 -19.66 9.54
C LYS A 104 -18.04 -18.58 9.47
N GLU A 105 -17.69 -17.31 9.73
CA GLU A 105 -18.52 -16.13 9.46
C GLU A 105 -17.65 -15.13 8.69
N LYS A 106 -17.95 -14.91 7.41
CA LYS A 106 -17.11 -14.10 6.51
C LYS A 106 -17.27 -12.62 6.84
N MET A 107 -16.30 -12.05 7.55
CA MET A 107 -16.16 -10.59 7.59
C MET A 107 -15.98 -10.08 6.15
N PRO A 108 -16.71 -9.02 5.73
CA PRO A 108 -16.61 -8.48 4.38
C PRO A 108 -15.16 -8.16 4.00
N LEU A 109 -14.73 -8.57 2.79
CA LEU A 109 -13.37 -8.34 2.29
C LEU A 109 -12.95 -6.87 2.42
N MET A 110 -13.86 -5.95 2.12
CA MET A 110 -13.63 -4.51 2.26
C MET A 110 -13.20 -4.11 3.69
N LEU A 111 -13.80 -4.69 4.74
CA LEU A 111 -13.44 -4.38 6.12
C LEU A 111 -12.04 -4.93 6.47
N LEU A 112 -11.72 -6.13 6.01
CA LEU A 112 -10.38 -6.70 6.22
C LEU A 112 -9.31 -5.86 5.52
N LEU A 113 -9.58 -5.39 4.30
CA LEU A 113 -8.70 -4.48 3.57
C LEU A 113 -8.53 -3.14 4.29
N MET A 114 -9.61 -2.59 4.85
CA MET A 114 -9.53 -1.37 5.66
C MET A 114 -8.65 -1.54 6.89
N LEU A 115 -8.73 -2.69 7.58
CA LEU A 115 -7.86 -2.98 8.72
C LEU A 115 -6.38 -3.11 8.30
N CYS A 116 -6.11 -3.71 7.14
CA CYS A 116 -4.75 -3.79 6.59
C CYS A 116 -4.20 -2.39 6.31
N ASP A 117 -5.00 -1.53 5.67
CA ASP A 117 -4.58 -0.18 5.33
C ASP A 117 -4.39 0.68 6.59
N PHE A 118 -5.30 0.55 7.55
CA PHE A 118 -5.18 1.23 8.84
C PHE A 118 -3.89 0.83 9.58
N ALA A 119 -3.56 -0.46 9.63
CA ALA A 119 -2.33 -0.95 10.26
C ALA A 119 -1.07 -0.40 9.58
N ALA A 120 -1.05 -0.41 8.25
CA ALA A 120 0.08 0.08 7.45
C ALA A 120 0.28 1.60 7.62
N ASN A 121 -0.79 2.39 7.50
CA ASN A 121 -0.72 3.85 7.71
C ASN A 121 -0.35 4.21 9.15
N SER A 122 -0.85 3.46 10.14
CA SER A 122 -0.51 3.68 11.55
C SER A 122 0.97 3.44 11.82
N THR A 123 1.55 2.41 11.18
CA THR A 123 2.99 2.14 11.30
C THR A 123 3.82 3.22 10.64
N GLU A 124 3.44 3.66 9.43
CA GLU A 124 4.12 4.76 8.76
C GLU A 124 4.09 6.03 9.62
N TYR A 125 2.93 6.38 10.17
CA TYR A 125 2.76 7.53 11.05
C TYR A 125 3.63 7.42 12.31
N PHE A 126 3.65 6.25 12.96
CA PHE A 126 4.47 5.99 14.14
C PHE A 126 5.97 6.12 13.84
N LEU A 127 6.43 5.63 12.69
CA LEU A 127 7.83 5.74 12.27
C LEU A 127 8.22 7.20 11.98
N ARG A 128 7.34 7.99 11.35
CA ARG A 128 7.54 9.44 11.15
C ARG A 128 7.70 10.16 12.48
N PHE A 129 6.82 9.86 13.44
CA PHE A 129 6.84 10.46 14.78
C PHE A 129 8.16 10.22 15.51
N ILE A 130 8.67 8.98 15.50
CA ILE A 130 9.94 8.65 16.17
C ILE A 130 11.14 9.30 15.47
N ALA A 131 11.20 9.23 14.14
CA ALA A 131 12.42 9.55 13.40
C ALA A 131 12.61 11.04 13.13
N LEU A 132 11.54 11.76 12.79
CA LEU A 132 11.66 13.16 12.36
C LEU A 132 11.48 14.15 13.51
N LYS A 133 11.09 13.68 14.71
CA LYS A 133 10.62 14.53 15.83
C LYS A 133 9.65 15.62 15.37
N GLU A 134 8.97 15.41 14.24
CA GLU A 134 8.00 16.36 13.74
C GLU A 134 6.90 16.45 14.79
N THR A 135 6.62 17.66 15.24
CA THR A 135 5.37 17.99 15.92
C THR A 135 4.26 17.71 14.91
N ALA A 136 3.77 16.47 14.91
CA ALA A 136 2.65 15.94 14.15
C ALA A 136 1.99 16.99 13.25
N ASN A 137 2.57 17.27 12.08
CA ASN A 137 1.92 18.11 11.09
C ASN A 137 0.62 17.37 10.73
N HIS A 138 -0.50 18.03 11.05
CA HIS A 138 -1.81 17.48 11.34
C HIS A 138 -2.46 16.68 10.19
N VAL A 139 -1.92 15.53 9.81
CA VAL A 139 -2.72 14.52 9.09
C VAL A 139 -3.64 13.89 10.12
N GLY A 140 -4.83 14.48 10.26
CA GLY A 140 -5.82 14.03 11.23
C GLY A 140 -6.18 12.56 11.01
N PHE A 141 -6.52 11.86 12.09
CA PHE A 141 -7.03 10.49 12.07
C PHE A 141 -8.10 10.29 10.99
N LEU A 142 -8.98 11.29 10.80
CA LEU A 142 -10.03 11.30 9.80
C LEU A 142 -9.49 11.22 8.37
N THR A 143 -8.37 11.87 8.06
CA THR A 143 -7.73 11.79 6.74
C THR A 143 -7.19 10.39 6.46
N ILE A 144 -6.50 9.79 7.45
CA ILE A 144 -5.99 8.41 7.35
C ILE A 144 -7.15 7.43 7.17
N PHE A 145 -8.21 7.60 7.95
CA PHE A 145 -9.39 6.74 7.89
C PHE A 145 -10.13 6.86 6.55
N MET A 146 -10.37 8.08 6.08
CA MET A 146 -11.02 8.33 4.79
C MET A 146 -10.21 7.78 3.63
N ALA A 147 -8.89 7.89 3.68
CA ALA A 147 -8.04 7.36 2.63
C ALA A 147 -7.97 5.82 2.66
N ALA A 148 -7.91 5.22 3.86
CA ALA A 148 -8.01 3.77 4.03
C ALA A 148 -9.35 3.23 3.51
N PHE A 149 -10.45 3.93 3.79
CA PHE A 149 -11.77 3.61 3.25
C PHE A 149 -11.78 3.70 1.72
N ALA A 150 -11.33 4.82 1.14
CA ALA A 150 -11.32 5.04 -0.30
C ALA A 150 -10.49 3.99 -1.04
N ARG A 151 -9.28 3.71 -0.56
CA ARG A 151 -8.39 2.71 -1.18
C ARG A 151 -8.97 1.30 -1.07
N SER A 152 -9.49 0.94 0.10
CA SER A 152 -10.11 -0.37 0.32
C SER A 152 -11.37 -0.56 -0.53
N ALA A 153 -12.19 0.50 -0.69
CA ALA A 153 -13.35 0.49 -1.57
C ALA A 153 -12.93 0.27 -3.04
N VAL A 154 -11.90 0.98 -3.51
CA VAL A 154 -11.39 0.81 -4.88
C VAL A 154 -10.85 -0.61 -5.10
N ILE A 155 -10.05 -1.13 -4.17
CA ILE A 155 -9.54 -2.51 -4.26
C ILE A 155 -10.69 -3.50 -4.31
N TRP A 156 -11.67 -3.37 -3.41
CA TRP A 156 -12.82 -4.26 -3.36
C TRP A 156 -13.63 -4.23 -4.66
N LEU A 157 -13.97 -3.04 -5.17
CA LEU A 157 -14.71 -2.90 -6.43
C LEU A 157 -13.95 -3.51 -7.62
N LEU A 158 -12.64 -3.28 -7.70
CA LEU A 158 -11.81 -3.84 -8.77
C LEU A 158 -11.71 -5.37 -8.67
N SER A 159 -11.55 -5.91 -7.46
CA SER A 159 -11.46 -7.35 -7.24
C SER A 159 -12.79 -8.08 -7.44
N GLU A 160 -13.92 -7.44 -7.17
CA GLU A 160 -15.24 -8.07 -7.31
C GLU A 160 -15.80 -7.95 -8.74
N PHE A 161 -15.72 -6.75 -9.36
CA PHE A 161 -16.43 -6.47 -10.62
C PHE A 161 -15.55 -6.48 -11.87
N VAL A 162 -14.26 -6.10 -11.76
CA VAL A 162 -13.38 -5.94 -12.93
C VAL A 162 -12.46 -7.14 -13.11
N PHE A 163 -11.89 -7.63 -12.00
CA PHE A 163 -10.93 -8.71 -11.97
C PHE A 163 -11.37 -9.79 -10.98
N PRO A 164 -12.49 -10.47 -11.26
CA PRO A 164 -13.02 -11.49 -10.38
C PRO A 164 -11.97 -12.57 -10.13
N ARG A 165 -12.05 -13.16 -8.92
CA ARG A 165 -11.14 -14.24 -8.51
C ARG A 165 -11.16 -15.33 -9.57
N LYS A 166 -9.96 -15.78 -9.96
CA LYS A 166 -9.84 -16.96 -10.81
C LYS A 166 -10.21 -18.16 -9.93
N GLU A 167 -11.38 -18.73 -10.14
CA GLU A 167 -11.73 -20.00 -9.50
C GLU A 167 -10.69 -21.04 -9.93
N ALA A 168 -10.10 -21.71 -8.94
CA ALA A 168 -9.09 -22.74 -9.12
C ALA A 168 -9.75 -24.08 -9.42
#